data_AF-A0A2T4ADJ6-F1
#
_entry.id   AF-A0A2T4ADJ6-F1
#
_cell.length_a   1.000
_cell.length_b   1.000
_cell.length_c   1.000
_cell.angle_alpha   90.00
_cell.angle_beta   90.00
_cell.angle_gamma   90.00
#
_symmetry.space_group_name_H-M   'P 1'
#
loop_
_entity.id
_entity.type
_entity.pdbx_description
1 polymer ?
#
loop_
_entity_poly.entity_id
_entity_poly.type
_entity_poly.pdbx_seq_one_letter_code
_entity_poly.pdbx_strand_id
1 'polypeptide(L)'
;MTQIDQNEYLSLIKASYFKMDRDTERGAVHHPLYSKLVDEPTWAKFVFLSALYPDISRIIRRDPTPFQRQMISAFKSIEIEIDYKGYLFYKPKSQRDDLQDKIFSSPPSGPHSDLLNTISTMQNAIMKLDEKLDATREEMRQQREQHEQHEKTMQNAIMSLNEKFDAIRDEMRQQVEESKRKFKTGIERILQLYS
;
A
#
# COMPACT_ATOMS: atom_id res chain seq x y z
N MET A 1 -20.14 -3.13 15.22
CA MET A 1 -20.32 -2.82 13.79
C MET A 1 -21.38 -3.73 13.22
N THR A 2 -22.51 -3.16 12.80
CA THR A 2 -23.64 -3.89 12.22
C THR A 2 -23.44 -4.09 10.71
N GLN A 3 -24.17 -5.03 10.09
CA GLN A 3 -24.19 -5.19 8.63
C GLN A 3 -24.67 -3.91 7.92
N ILE A 4 -25.56 -3.16 8.58
CA ILE A 4 -26.08 -1.88 8.09
C ILE A 4 -24.94 -0.86 7.98
N ASP A 5 -24.10 -0.75 9.03
CA ASP A 5 -22.94 0.16 9.02
C ASP A 5 -21.95 -0.18 7.91
N GLN A 6 -21.69 -1.47 7.67
CA GLN A 6 -20.79 -1.93 6.62
C GLN A 6 -21.33 -1.61 5.22
N ASN A 7 -22.62 -1.86 5.01
CA ASN A 7 -23.27 -1.57 3.74
C ASN A 7 -23.32 -0.07 3.47
N GLU A 8 -23.55 0.76 4.50
CA GLU A 8 -23.49 2.21 4.39
C GLU A 8 -22.06 2.67 4.04
N TYR A 9 -21.04 2.14 4.71
CA TYR A 9 -19.65 2.47 4.43
C TYR A 9 -19.23 2.11 3.00
N LEU A 10 -19.58 0.91 2.52
CA LEU A 10 -19.35 0.49 1.14
C LEU A 10 -20.13 1.34 0.13
N SER A 11 -21.34 1.79 0.50
CA SER A 11 -22.14 2.69 -0.32
C SER A 11 -21.50 4.08 -0.41
N LEU A 12 -20.94 4.60 0.68
CA LEU A 12 -20.20 5.86 0.70
C LEU A 12 -18.94 5.80 -0.17
N ILE A 13 -18.21 4.67 -0.16
CA ILE A 13 -17.09 4.42 -1.08
C ILE A 13 -17.58 4.41 -2.53
N LYS A 14 -18.62 3.63 -2.85
CA LYS A 14 -19.12 3.51 -4.25
C LYS A 14 -19.71 4.83 -4.78
N ALA A 15 -20.40 5.58 -3.94
CA ALA A 15 -21.13 6.80 -4.33
C ALA A 15 -20.22 7.98 -4.72
N SER A 16 -18.91 7.81 -4.63
CA SER A 16 -17.96 8.78 -5.16
C SER A 16 -18.07 10.19 -4.61
N TYR A 17 -18.29 10.33 -3.30
CA TYR A 17 -18.06 11.58 -2.56
C TYR A 17 -16.55 11.89 -2.46
N PHE A 18 -15.80 11.76 -3.58
CA PHE A 18 -14.36 11.52 -3.68
C PHE A 18 -13.50 12.76 -3.91
N LYS A 19 -14.06 13.97 -3.96
CA LYS A 19 -13.22 15.15 -4.04
C LYS A 19 -13.17 15.78 -2.67
N MET A 20 -12.03 15.60 -2.00
CA MET A 20 -11.54 16.63 -1.09
C MET A 20 -11.78 17.97 -1.79
N ASP A 21 -12.40 18.91 -1.08
CA ASP A 21 -12.58 20.24 -1.63
C ASP A 21 -11.18 20.73 -2.06
N ARG A 22 -11.06 21.20 -3.31
CA ARG A 22 -9.75 21.62 -3.86
C ARG A 22 -9.17 22.77 -3.04
N ASP A 23 -10.06 23.45 -2.33
CA ASP A 23 -9.76 24.50 -1.37
C ASP A 23 -9.52 23.86 0.01
N THR A 24 -8.29 23.43 0.27
CA THR A 24 -7.87 22.87 1.57
C THR A 24 -8.07 23.83 2.74
N GLU A 25 -8.26 25.13 2.47
CA GLU A 25 -8.55 26.17 3.45
C GLU A 25 -10.02 26.18 3.94
N ARG A 26 -10.98 25.62 3.18
CA ARG A 26 -12.40 25.61 3.57
C ARG A 26 -12.70 24.65 4.72
N GLY A 27 -11.90 23.61 4.90
CA GLY A 27 -12.04 22.67 6.03
C GLY A 27 -13.28 21.78 5.99
N ALA A 28 -13.49 20.97 7.04
CA ALA A 28 -14.46 19.88 7.05
C ALA A 28 -15.93 20.33 7.05
N VAL A 29 -16.24 21.52 7.59
CA VAL A 29 -17.61 22.03 7.79
C VAL A 29 -18.35 22.25 6.46
N HIS A 30 -17.61 22.46 5.37
CA HIS A 30 -18.17 22.68 4.04
C HIS A 30 -18.38 21.39 3.24
N HIS A 31 -17.94 20.24 3.77
CA HIS A 31 -18.12 18.97 3.10
C HIS A 31 -19.59 18.51 3.18
N PRO A 32 -20.23 18.05 2.08
CA PRO A 32 -21.63 17.59 2.11
C PRO A 32 -21.93 16.45 3.10
N LEU A 33 -20.90 15.69 3.50
CA LEU A 33 -21.04 14.67 4.55
C LEU A 33 -21.03 15.24 5.96
N TYR A 34 -20.53 16.46 6.18
CA TYR A 34 -20.48 17.09 7.50
C TYR A 34 -21.88 17.41 8.02
N SER A 35 -22.73 18.07 7.22
CA SER A 35 -24.13 18.34 7.58
C SER A 35 -24.89 17.03 7.85
N LYS A 36 -24.75 16.04 6.97
CA LYS A 36 -25.34 14.71 7.14
C LYS A 36 -24.89 13.99 8.41
N LEU A 37 -23.64 14.18 8.84
CA LEU A 37 -23.12 13.63 10.09
C LEU A 37 -23.68 14.35 11.32
N VAL A 38 -23.93 15.66 11.21
CA VAL A 38 -24.52 16.47 12.29
C VAL A 38 -25.98 16.09 12.52
N ASP A 39 -26.75 15.94 11.44
CA ASP A 39 -28.19 15.67 11.52
C ASP A 39 -28.49 14.19 11.79
N GLU A 40 -27.70 13.28 11.20
CA GLU A 40 -27.92 11.83 11.29
C GLU A 40 -26.58 11.08 11.47
N PRO A 41 -26.03 11.09 12.70
CA PRO A 41 -24.72 10.53 12.95
C PRO A 41 -24.71 9.01 12.81
N THR A 42 -23.88 8.50 11.91
CA THR A 42 -23.60 7.06 11.78
C THR A 42 -22.10 6.81 11.84
N TRP A 43 -21.75 5.57 12.21
CA TRP A 43 -20.35 5.14 12.29
C TRP A 43 -19.64 5.33 10.94
N ALA A 44 -20.30 4.92 9.85
CA ALA A 44 -19.74 5.00 8.50
C ALA A 44 -19.47 6.44 8.07
N LYS A 45 -20.41 7.36 8.30
CA LYS A 45 -20.24 8.79 8.00
C LYS A 45 -19.08 9.41 8.79
N PHE A 46 -18.94 9.06 10.07
CA PHE A 46 -17.88 9.57 10.93
C PHE A 46 -16.50 9.09 10.48
N VAL A 47 -16.34 7.79 10.25
CA VAL A 47 -15.07 7.19 9.82
C VAL A 47 -14.65 7.70 8.45
N PHE A 48 -15.60 7.76 7.51
CA PHE A 48 -15.33 8.23 6.16
C PHE A 48 -14.90 9.72 6.14
N LEU A 49 -15.60 10.58 6.90
CA LEU A 49 -15.23 11.99 7.01
C LEU A 49 -13.88 12.20 7.71
N SER A 50 -13.57 11.37 8.72
CA SER A 50 -12.29 11.40 9.43
C SER A 50 -11.12 10.94 8.56
N ALA A 51 -11.35 9.99 7.65
CA ALA A 51 -10.35 9.57 6.67
C ALA A 51 -10.06 10.65 5.61
N LEU A 52 -11.05 11.50 5.31
CA LEU A 52 -10.90 12.62 4.38
C LEU A 52 -10.26 13.86 5.02
N TYR A 53 -10.36 14.06 6.33
CA TYR A 53 -9.81 15.23 7.02
C TYR A 53 -9.01 14.79 8.24
N PRO A 54 -7.66 14.73 8.14
CA PRO A 54 -6.81 14.14 9.19
C PRO A 54 -6.84 14.92 10.51
N ASP A 55 -7.16 16.22 10.48
CA ASP A 55 -7.34 17.02 11.69
C ASP A 55 -8.78 16.90 12.25
N ILE A 56 -9.08 15.72 12.81
CA ILE A 56 -10.37 15.39 13.44
C ILE A 56 -10.77 16.42 14.52
N SER A 57 -9.78 17.09 15.14
CA SER A 57 -10.02 18.12 16.15
C SER A 57 -10.81 19.32 15.62
N ARG A 58 -10.81 19.56 14.31
CA ARG A 58 -11.59 20.61 13.62
C ARG A 58 -12.97 20.15 13.15
N ILE A 59 -13.25 18.85 13.12
CA ILE A 59 -14.57 18.29 12.78
C ILE A 59 -15.53 18.45 13.98
N ILE A 60 -14.97 18.52 15.18
CA ILE A 60 -15.69 18.54 16.45
C ILE A 60 -16.14 19.98 16.76
N ARG A 61 -17.46 20.18 16.91
CA ARG A 61 -17.98 21.41 17.53
C ARG A 61 -17.38 21.56 18.94
N ARG A 62 -17.29 22.79 19.46
CA ARG A 62 -16.83 23.05 20.85
C ARG A 62 -17.51 22.14 21.89
N ASP A 63 -18.74 21.70 21.63
CA ASP A 63 -19.46 20.66 22.37
C ASP A 63 -19.77 19.42 21.49
N PRO A 64 -19.00 18.32 21.59
CA PRO A 64 -19.28 17.09 20.86
C PRO A 64 -20.56 16.39 21.35
N THR A 65 -21.32 15.82 20.42
CA THR A 65 -22.50 15.00 20.77
C THR A 65 -22.08 13.73 21.53
N PRO A 66 -22.99 13.06 22.28
CA PRO A 66 -22.68 11.79 22.94
C PRO A 66 -22.13 10.72 21.98
N PHE A 67 -22.69 10.65 20.76
CA PHE A 67 -22.19 9.78 19.70
C PHE A 67 -20.76 10.13 19.30
N GLN A 68 -20.47 11.42 19.03
CA GLN A 68 -19.13 11.86 18.68
C GLN A 68 -18.14 11.57 19.82
N ARG A 69 -18.52 11.77 21.08
CA ARG A 69 -17.67 11.40 22.24
C ARG A 69 -17.34 9.92 22.28
N GLN A 70 -18.30 9.03 22.03
CA GLN A 70 -18.07 7.59 21.99
C GLN A 70 -17.18 7.18 20.82
N MET A 71 -17.43 7.74 19.63
CA MET A 71 -16.61 7.51 18.45
C MET A 71 -15.19 8.01 18.66
N ILE A 72 -15.03 9.25 19.13
CA ILE A 72 -13.72 9.81 19.47
C ILE A 72 -13.03 8.93 20.52
N SER A 73 -13.73 8.48 21.56
CA SER A 73 -13.12 7.59 22.56
C SER A 73 -12.69 6.24 21.98
N ALA A 74 -13.43 5.69 21.02
CA ALA A 74 -13.09 4.45 20.34
C ALA A 74 -11.93 4.63 19.32
N PHE A 75 -11.81 5.81 18.72
CA PHE A 75 -10.84 6.12 17.66
C PHE A 75 -9.64 6.98 18.11
N LYS A 76 -9.62 7.47 19.36
CA LYS A 76 -8.59 8.38 19.94
C LYS A 76 -7.17 7.80 20.05
N SER A 77 -6.99 6.54 19.67
CA SER A 77 -5.70 5.85 19.70
C SER A 77 -4.92 5.99 18.40
N ILE A 78 -5.47 6.68 17.39
CA ILE A 78 -4.94 6.68 16.03
C ILE A 78 -4.39 8.07 15.68
N GLU A 79 -3.07 8.17 15.60
CA GLU A 79 -2.35 9.33 15.09
C GLU A 79 -2.14 9.13 13.58
N ILE A 80 -2.47 10.13 12.77
CA ILE A 80 -2.34 10.06 11.31
C ILE A 80 -1.07 10.82 10.93
N GLU A 81 -0.01 10.10 10.58
CA GLU A 81 1.20 10.69 10.00
C GLU A 81 1.10 10.71 8.47
N ILE A 82 1.57 11.79 7.87
CA ILE A 82 1.68 11.94 6.41
C ILE A 82 3.15 11.76 6.06
N ASP A 83 3.46 10.74 5.26
CA ASP A 83 4.83 10.53 4.75
C ASP A 83 5.20 11.57 3.68
N TYR A 84 6.49 11.72 3.35
CA TYR A 84 7.01 12.66 2.33
C TYR A 84 6.44 12.44 0.92
N LYS A 85 5.73 11.32 0.70
CA LYS A 85 5.01 10.99 -0.53
C LYS A 85 3.49 11.25 -0.48
N GLY A 86 2.97 11.82 0.61
CA GLY A 86 1.56 12.17 0.76
C GLY A 86 0.63 11.01 1.11
N TYR A 87 1.18 9.87 1.54
CA TYR A 87 0.38 8.73 2.01
C TYR A 87 0.09 8.87 3.51
N LEU A 88 -1.16 8.58 3.89
CA LEU A 88 -1.66 8.62 5.26
C LEU A 88 -1.38 7.26 5.93
N PHE A 89 -0.67 7.27 7.05
CA PHE A 89 -0.43 6.08 7.87
C PHE A 89 -0.96 6.26 9.28
N TYR A 90 -1.60 5.21 9.79
CA TYR A 90 -2.13 5.15 11.15
C TYR A 90 -1.04 4.65 12.09
N LYS A 91 -0.58 5.49 13.03
CA LYS A 91 0.28 5.07 14.14
C LYS A 91 -0.53 4.99 15.43
N PRO A 92 -0.36 3.92 16.23
CA PRO A 92 -0.85 3.90 17.60
C PRO A 92 -0.09 4.95 18.42
N LYS A 93 -0.79 5.78 19.20
CA LYS A 93 -0.13 6.71 20.13
C LYS A 93 0.70 5.92 21.15
N SER A 94 2.01 6.16 21.17
CA SER A 94 2.96 5.59 22.13
C SER A 94 2.91 6.32 23.48
N GLN A 95 1.77 6.35 24.15
CA GLN A 95 1.67 6.56 25.60
C GLN A 95 0.22 6.40 26.05
N ARG A 96 -0.05 5.32 26.79
CA ARG A 96 -1.20 5.27 27.70
C ARG A 96 -0.86 6.17 28.87
N ASP A 97 -1.19 7.46 28.79
CA ASP A 97 -1.14 8.32 29.96
C ASP A 97 -2.13 7.79 31.01
N ASP A 98 -1.66 7.73 32.25
CA ASP A 98 -2.23 7.13 33.46
C ASP A 98 -3.58 7.74 33.93
N LEU A 99 -4.36 8.34 33.03
CA LEU A 99 -5.72 8.81 33.30
C LEU A 99 -6.78 7.70 33.16
N GLN A 100 -6.42 6.51 32.68
CA GLN A 100 -7.37 5.40 32.49
C GLN A 100 -7.86 4.80 33.81
N ASP A 101 -7.05 4.75 34.87
CA ASP A 101 -7.44 4.09 36.13
C ASP A 101 -8.58 4.77 36.89
N LYS A 102 -8.92 6.03 36.54
CA LYS A 102 -9.98 6.78 37.21
C LYS A 102 -11.36 6.64 36.56
N ILE A 103 -11.45 6.17 35.31
CA ILE A 103 -12.74 5.94 34.62
C ILE A 103 -13.21 4.49 34.81
N PHE A 104 -12.28 3.54 34.98
CA PHE A 104 -12.60 2.12 35.13
C PHE A 104 -12.93 1.68 36.57
N SER A 105 -12.88 2.56 37.57
CA SER A 105 -13.18 2.20 38.98
C SER A 105 -14.68 2.20 39.34
N SER A 106 -15.57 2.49 38.39
CA SER A 106 -17.02 2.35 38.62
C SER A 106 -17.51 1.02 38.04
N PRO A 107 -18.19 0.15 38.84
CA PRO A 107 -18.66 -1.13 38.34
C PRO A 107 -19.74 -0.90 37.26
N PRO A 108 -19.73 -1.65 36.15
CA PRO A 108 -20.75 -1.50 35.12
C PRO A 108 -22.04 -2.15 35.62
N SER A 109 -22.93 -1.37 36.22
CA SER A 109 -24.32 -1.81 36.42
C SER A 109 -25.13 -1.44 35.18
N GLY A 110 -25.27 -2.36 34.22
CA GLY A 110 -26.15 -2.16 33.06
C GLY A 110 -25.93 -3.10 31.87
N PRO A 111 -26.87 -3.12 30.90
CA PRO A 111 -27.09 -4.20 29.91
C PRO A 111 -26.11 -4.16 28.71
N HIS A 112 -24.82 -3.96 28.97
CA HIS A 112 -23.80 -3.72 27.94
C HIS A 112 -22.67 -4.76 27.86
N SER A 113 -22.80 -5.91 28.52
CA SER A 113 -21.84 -7.03 28.41
C SER A 113 -21.65 -7.50 26.97
N ASP A 114 -22.73 -7.52 26.20
CA ASP A 114 -22.74 -8.00 24.81
C ASP A 114 -21.97 -7.05 23.89
N LEU A 115 -21.99 -5.76 24.20
CA LEU A 115 -21.22 -4.75 23.47
C LEU A 115 -19.71 -4.92 23.73
N LEU A 116 -19.30 -5.16 24.97
CA LEU A 116 -17.89 -5.38 25.34
C LEU A 116 -17.35 -6.67 24.71
N ASN A 117 -18.14 -7.75 24.70
CA ASN A 117 -17.79 -9.00 24.01
C ASN A 117 -17.67 -8.80 22.50
N THR A 118 -18.55 -8.00 21.90
CA THR A 118 -18.49 -7.66 20.48
C THR A 118 -17.24 -6.85 20.15
N ILE A 119 -16.88 -5.87 20.98
CA ILE A 119 -15.66 -5.07 20.81
C ILE A 119 -14.41 -5.95 20.90
N SER A 120 -14.34 -6.84 21.90
CA SER A 120 -13.23 -7.78 22.07
C SER A 120 -13.10 -8.72 20.86
N THR A 121 -14.21 -9.22 20.34
CA THR A 121 -14.23 -10.07 19.13
C THR A 121 -13.72 -9.31 17.89
N MET A 122 -14.13 -8.04 17.74
CA MET A 122 -13.66 -7.20 16.63
C MET A 122 -12.17 -6.88 16.74
N GLN A 123 -11.66 -6.60 17.94
CA GLN A 123 -10.23 -6.37 18.17
C GLN A 123 -9.40 -7.60 17.79
N ASN A 124 -9.84 -8.79 18.20
CA ASN A 124 -9.19 -10.05 17.82
C ASN A 124 -9.23 -10.31 16.31
N ALA A 125 -10.33 -9.96 15.64
CA ALA A 125 -10.44 -10.09 14.19
C ALA A 125 -9.50 -9.12 13.46
N ILE A 126 -9.38 -7.87 13.93
CA ILE A 126 -8.47 -6.87 13.38
C ILE A 126 -7.02 -7.34 13.53
N MET A 127 -6.63 -7.83 14.70
CA MET A 127 -5.28 -8.35 14.94
C MET A 127 -4.93 -9.51 14.00
N LYS A 128 -5.86 -10.46 13.80
CA LYS A 128 -5.66 -11.57 12.84
C LYS A 128 -5.57 -11.11 11.38
N LEU A 129 -6.28 -10.05 11.01
CA LEU A 129 -6.18 -9.49 9.66
C LEU A 129 -4.85 -8.78 9.47
N ASP A 130 -4.35 -8.08 10.49
CA ASP A 130 -3.05 -7.40 10.48
C ASP A 130 -1.91 -8.42 10.33
N GLU A 131 -1.92 -9.49 11.13
CA GLU A 131 -0.96 -10.60 11.01
C GLU A 131 -0.96 -11.23 9.61
N LYS A 132 -2.15 -11.45 9.03
CA LYS A 132 -2.27 -11.96 7.65
C LYS A 132 -1.72 -10.98 6.62
N LEU A 133 -1.96 -9.69 6.82
CA LEU A 133 -1.53 -8.66 5.91
C LEU A 133 -0.01 -8.52 5.91
N ASP A 134 0.62 -8.64 7.08
CA ASP A 134 2.08 -8.68 7.20
C ASP A 134 2.66 -9.96 6.58
N ALA A 135 2.03 -11.12 6.77
CA ALA A 135 2.44 -12.35 6.09
C ALA A 135 2.38 -12.19 4.55
N THR A 136 1.29 -11.65 4.02
CA THR A 136 1.16 -11.39 2.57
C THR A 136 2.17 -10.36 2.07
N ARG A 137 2.48 -9.32 2.86
CA ARG A 137 3.54 -8.36 2.51
C ARG A 137 4.90 -9.03 2.40
N GLU A 138 5.24 -9.92 3.33
CA GLU A 138 6.52 -10.62 3.29
C GLU A 138 6.58 -11.63 2.13
N GLU A 139 5.49 -12.36 1.84
CA GLU A 139 5.40 -13.22 0.65
C GLU A 139 5.62 -12.42 -0.65
N MET A 140 4.98 -11.25 -0.79
CA MET A 140 5.20 -10.39 -1.95
C MET A 140 6.63 -9.86 -2.03
N ARG A 141 7.26 -9.56 -0.88
CA ARG A 141 8.66 -9.13 -0.83
C ARG A 141 9.59 -10.22 -1.34
N GLN A 142 9.39 -11.45 -0.88
CA GLN A 142 10.16 -12.62 -1.33
C GLN A 142 9.96 -12.92 -2.82
N GLN A 143 8.73 -12.85 -3.33
CA GLN A 143 8.47 -13.03 -4.76
C GLN A 143 9.17 -11.97 -5.62
N ARG A 144 9.20 -10.71 -5.17
CA ARG A 144 9.93 -9.65 -5.88
C ARG A 144 11.43 -9.92 -5.92
N GLU A 145 12.02 -10.33 -4.80
CA GLU A 145 13.44 -10.69 -4.74
C GLU A 145 13.78 -11.86 -5.67
N GLN A 146 12.94 -12.90 -5.69
CA GLN A 146 13.10 -14.03 -6.61
C GLN A 146 13.00 -13.61 -8.07
N HIS A 147 12.03 -12.74 -8.41
CA HIS A 147 11.87 -12.22 -9.76
C HIS A 147 13.08 -11.39 -10.19
N GLU A 148 13.59 -10.51 -9.33
CA GLU A 148 14.78 -9.70 -9.61
C GLU A 148 16.02 -10.59 -9.83
N GLN A 149 16.18 -11.64 -9.02
CA GLN A 149 17.28 -12.59 -9.19
C GLN A 149 17.18 -13.38 -10.49
N HIS A 150 15.96 -13.78 -10.87
CA HIS A 150 15.70 -14.46 -12.14
C HIS A 150 16.03 -13.55 -13.33
N GLU A 151 15.61 -12.28 -13.28
CA GLU A 151 15.89 -11.29 -14.31
C GLU A 151 17.41 -11.05 -14.48
N LYS A 152 18.15 -10.88 -13.38
CA LYS A 152 19.63 -10.77 -13.42
C LYS A 152 20.27 -12.01 -14.05
N THR A 153 19.78 -13.20 -13.71
CA THR A 153 20.29 -14.46 -14.28
C THR A 153 20.05 -14.52 -15.79
N MET A 154 18.86 -14.13 -16.25
CA MET A 154 18.55 -14.06 -17.68
C MET A 154 19.41 -13.04 -18.41
N GLN A 155 19.59 -11.84 -17.85
CA GLN A 155 20.45 -10.80 -18.45
C GLN A 155 21.89 -11.29 -18.59
N ASN A 156 22.44 -11.95 -17.58
CA ASN A 156 23.78 -12.55 -17.64
C ASN A 156 23.88 -13.65 -18.71
N ALA A 157 22.84 -14.49 -18.84
CA ALA A 157 22.81 -15.52 -19.88
C ALA A 157 22.76 -14.92 -21.29
N ILE A 158 21.97 -13.86 -21.49
CA ILE A 158 21.90 -13.13 -22.77
C ILE A 158 23.26 -12.51 -23.10
N MET A 159 23.91 -11.88 -22.14
CA MET A 159 25.24 -11.30 -22.32
C MET A 159 26.28 -12.36 -22.72
N SER A 160 26.29 -13.51 -22.03
CA SER A 160 27.18 -14.63 -22.37
C SER A 160 26.90 -15.21 -23.76
N LEU A 161 25.62 -15.27 -24.19
CA LEU A 161 25.27 -15.68 -25.54
C LEU A 161 25.78 -14.68 -26.58
N ASN A 162 25.65 -13.38 -26.33
CA ASN A 162 26.16 -12.35 -27.23
C ASN A 162 27.68 -12.45 -27.39
N GLU A 163 28.43 -12.64 -26.31
CA GLU A 163 29.88 -12.86 -26.37
C GLU A 163 30.24 -14.08 -27.23
N LYS A 164 29.50 -15.18 -27.10
CA LYS A 164 29.70 -16.38 -27.95
C LYS A 164 29.37 -16.11 -29.41
N PHE A 165 28.32 -15.34 -29.71
CA PHE A 165 27.98 -14.98 -31.08
C PHE A 165 29.04 -14.09 -31.73
N ASP A 166 29.63 -13.16 -30.97
CA ASP A 166 30.72 -12.32 -31.46
C ASP A 166 31.98 -13.16 -31.71
N ALA A 167 32.32 -14.10 -30.81
CA ALA A 167 33.44 -15.03 -31.02
C ALA A 167 33.26 -15.89 -32.29
N ILE A 168 32.07 -16.45 -32.50
CA ILE A 168 31.75 -17.22 -33.71
C ILE A 168 31.87 -16.34 -34.96
N ARG A 169 31.38 -15.10 -34.90
CA ARG A 169 31.48 -14.16 -36.03
C ARG A 169 32.93 -13.86 -36.39
N ASP A 170 33.79 -13.69 -35.39
CA ASP A 170 35.22 -13.44 -35.59
C ASP A 170 35.94 -14.67 -36.15
N GLU A 171 35.64 -15.87 -35.66
CA GLU A 171 36.15 -17.13 -36.22
C GLU A 171 35.74 -17.30 -37.69
N MET A 172 34.47 -17.06 -38.02
CA MET A 172 33.99 -17.12 -39.41
C MET A 172 34.72 -16.12 -40.29
N ARG A 173 34.94 -14.89 -39.81
CA ARG A 173 35.70 -13.87 -40.54
C ARG A 173 37.15 -14.32 -40.79
N GLN A 174 37.80 -14.90 -39.78
CA GLN A 174 39.15 -15.44 -39.92
C GLN A 174 39.21 -16.59 -40.94
N GLN A 175 38.27 -17.54 -40.89
CA GLN A 175 38.20 -18.64 -41.86
C GLN A 175 38.01 -18.14 -43.30
N VAL A 176 37.17 -17.13 -43.51
CA VAL A 176 36.96 -16.53 -44.83
C VAL A 176 38.24 -15.90 -45.35
N GLU A 177 38.96 -15.15 -44.52
CA GLU A 177 40.23 -14.53 -44.92
C GLU A 177 41.34 -15.55 -45.16
N GLU A 178 41.40 -16.61 -44.35
CA GLU A 178 42.35 -17.70 -44.57
C GLU A 178 42.06 -18.45 -45.88
N SER A 179 40.77 -18.71 -46.16
CA SER A 179 40.33 -19.34 -47.40
C SER A 179 40.66 -18.48 -48.62
N LYS A 180 40.44 -17.17 -48.55
CA LYS A 180 40.83 -16.21 -49.61
C LYS A 180 42.34 -16.22 -49.84
N ARG A 181 43.16 -16.24 -48.78
CA ARG A 181 44.62 -16.31 -48.90
C ARG A 181 45.06 -17.61 -49.57
N LYS A 182 44.55 -18.76 -49.10
CA LYS A 182 44.86 -20.08 -49.69
C LYS A 182 44.49 -20.14 -51.17
N PHE A 183 43.31 -19.62 -51.53
CA PHE A 183 42.85 -19.56 -52.91
C PHE A 183 43.76 -18.67 -53.77
N LYS A 184 44.10 -17.47 -53.30
CA LYS A 184 45.01 -16.55 -53.99
C LYS A 184 46.38 -17.19 -54.24
N THR A 185 47.00 -17.78 -53.22
CA THR A 185 48.29 -18.47 -53.35
C THR A 185 48.20 -19.68 -54.30
N GLY A 186 47.06 -20.39 -54.30
CA GLY A 186 46.79 -21.46 -55.26
C GLY A 186 46.81 -20.97 -56.71
N ILE A 187 46.13 -19.86 -57.00
CA ILE A 187 46.14 -19.24 -58.34
C ILE A 187 47.56 -18.79 -58.73
N GLU A 188 48.27 -18.12 -57.83
CA GLU A 188 49.64 -17.64 -58.09
C GLU A 188 50.59 -18.80 -58.45
N ARG A 189 50.50 -19.93 -57.75
CA ARG A 189 51.27 -21.15 -58.07
C ARG A 189 50.93 -21.73 -59.43
N ILE A 190 49.63 -21.77 -59.78
CA ILE A 190 49.21 -22.27 -61.09
C ILE A 190 49.80 -21.38 -62.19
N LEU A 191 49.68 -20.06 -62.06
CA LEU A 191 50.22 -19.11 -63.05
C LEU A 191 51.74 -19.25 -63.24
N GLN A 192 52.50 -19.52 -62.16
CA GLN A 192 53.94 -19.76 -62.23
C GLN A 192 54.31 -21.04 -63.00
N LEU A 193 53.44 -22.05 -63.06
CA LEU A 193 53.70 -23.28 -63.82
C LEU A 193 53.51 -23.10 -65.33
N TYR A 194 52.84 -22.03 -65.75
CA TYR A 194 52.55 -21.70 -67.15
C TYR A 194 53.33 -20.48 -67.67
N SER A 195 54.27 -19.96 -66.87
CA SER A 195 55.20 -18.88 -67.22
C SER A 195 56.60 -19.42 -67.48
#